data_AF-A0A949VZA3-F1
#
_entry.id   AF-A0A949VZA3-F1
#
_cell.length_a   1.000
_cell.length_b   1.000
_cell.length_c   1.000
_cell.angle_alpha   90.00
_cell.angle_beta   90.00
_cell.angle_gamma   90.00
#
_symmetry.space_group_name_H-M   'P 1'
#
loop_
_entity.id
_entity.type
_entity.pdbx_description
1 polymer ?
#
loop_
_entity_poly.entity_id
_entity_poly.type
_entity_poly.pdbx_seq_one_letter_code
_entity_poly.pdbx_strand_id
1 'polypeptide(L)' 'MVRALLRPGRTYEDAVAKFSPYLHVQEPLPGARQAVRRFVERARSRKQTAFLFVNNRLEGNAPESIAAMVED' A
#
# COMPACT_ATOMS: atom_id res chain seq x y z
N MET A 1 -1.14 13.49 3.57
CA MET A 1 -0.59 12.23 4.12
C MET A 1 -1.54 11.10 3.77
N VAL A 2 -1.03 9.92 3.42
CA VAL A 2 -1.82 8.70 3.18
C VAL A 2 -1.28 7.55 4.02
N ARG A 3 -2.18 6.74 4.58
CA ARG A 3 -1.87 5.49 5.29
C ARG A 3 -2.62 4.33 4.65
N ALA A 4 -1.89 3.42 4.01
CA ALA A 4 -2.44 2.21 3.41
C ALA A 4 -2.20 1.04 4.36
N LEU A 5 -3.25 0.64 5.10
CA LEU A 5 -3.13 -0.24 6.27
C LEU A 5 -3.54 -1.68 5.98
N LEU A 6 -4.85 -1.93 5.87
CA LEU A 6 -5.42 -3.24 5.58
C LEU A 6 -6.72 -3.05 4.81
N ARG A 7 -7.14 -4.10 4.12
CA ARG A 7 -8.42 -4.12 3.40
C ARG A 7 -9.60 -4.00 4.40
N PRO A 8 -10.64 -3.21 4.09
CA PRO A 8 -11.87 -3.21 4.88
C PRO A 8 -12.46 -4.62 5.02
N GLY A 9 -12.93 -4.95 6.22
CA GLY A 9 -13.50 -6.27 6.53
C GLY A 9 -12.47 -7.37 6.81
N ARG A 10 -11.17 -7.08 6.81
CA ARG A 10 -10.12 -8.00 7.29
C ARG A 10 -9.71 -7.61 8.71
N THR A 11 -9.61 -8.59 9.61
CA THR A 11 -9.06 -8.35 10.95
C THR A 11 -7.53 -8.26 10.91
N TYR A 12 -6.94 -7.83 12.02
CA TYR A 12 -5.48 -7.82 12.14
C TYR A 12 -4.92 -9.24 12.09
N GLU A 13 -5.52 -10.13 12.87
CA GLU A 13 -5.12 -11.52 13.07
C GLU A 13 -5.20 -12.29 11.75
N ASP A 14 -6.28 -12.10 10.99
CA ASP A 14 -6.43 -12.72 9.66
C ASP A 14 -5.35 -12.24 8.69
N ALA A 15 -4.99 -10.94 8.74
CA ALA A 15 -3.94 -10.40 7.89
C ALA A 15 -2.56 -10.96 8.25
N VAL A 16 -2.26 -11.11 9.55
CA VAL A 16 -1.00 -11.72 10.00
C VAL A 16 -0.94 -13.18 9.60
N ALA A 17 -2.00 -13.95 9.87
CA ALA A 17 -2.08 -15.36 9.54
C ALA A 17 -1.96 -15.60 8.03
N LYS A 18 -2.57 -14.73 7.22
CA LYS A 18 -2.51 -14.83 5.76
C LYS A 18 -1.14 -14.45 5.20
N PHE A 19 -0.57 -13.34 5.67
CA PHE A 19 0.53 -12.70 4.96
C PHE A 19 1.92 -12.91 5.56
N SER A 20 2.04 -13.33 6.82
CA SER A 20 3.33 -13.65 7.42
C SER A 20 4.01 -14.80 6.64
N PRO A 21 5.32 -14.73 6.35
CA PRO A 21 6.34 -13.80 6.86
C PRO A 21 6.57 -12.56 5.99
N TYR A 22 5.58 -12.14 5.21
CA TYR A 22 5.57 -10.95 4.37
C TYR A 22 6.64 -10.92 3.26
N LEU A 23 6.95 -12.09 2.70
CA LEU A 23 8.08 -12.23 1.76
C LEU A 23 7.83 -11.60 0.39
N HIS A 24 6.59 -11.59 -0.07
CA HIS A 24 6.18 -11.06 -1.37
C HIS A 24 4.71 -10.59 -1.30
N VAL A 25 4.26 -9.82 -2.28
CA VAL A 25 2.86 -9.47 -2.45
C VAL A 25 2.05 -10.74 -2.73
N GLN A 26 1.09 -11.03 -1.86
CA GLN A 26 0.22 -12.19 -1.96
C GLN A 26 -1.19 -11.82 -2.44
N GLU A 27 -1.67 -10.63 -2.10
CA GLU A 27 -2.99 -10.15 -2.52
C GLU A 27 -2.88 -8.70 -3.02
N PRO A 28 -2.61 -8.50 -4.32
CA PRO A 28 -2.64 -7.17 -4.90
C PRO A 28 -4.00 -6.49 -4.69
N LEU A 29 -3.99 -5.22 -4.31
CA LEU A 29 -5.20 -4.39 -4.18
C LEU A 29 -5.15 -3.24 -5.20
N PRO A 30 -5.54 -3.47 -6.47
CA PRO A 30 -5.45 -2.46 -7.53
C PRO A 30 -6.11 -1.13 -7.19
N GLY A 31 -7.27 -1.16 -6.52
CA GLY A 31 -7.98 0.05 -6.10
C GLY A 31 -7.19 0.89 -5.09
N ALA A 32 -6.51 0.24 -4.13
CA ALA A 32 -5.66 0.92 -3.16
C ALA A 32 -4.41 1.51 -3.85
N ARG A 33 -3.77 0.73 -4.73
CA ARG A 33 -2.63 1.20 -5.53
C ARG A 33 -2.96 2.42 -6.37
N GLN A 34 -4.09 2.38 -7.08
CA GLN A 34 -4.52 3.48 -7.93
C GLN A 34 -4.84 4.74 -7.11
N ALA A 35 -5.44 4.59 -5.92
CA ALA A 35 -5.70 5.72 -5.03
C ALA A 35 -4.40 6.37 -4.54
N VAL A 36 -3.39 5.57 -4.19
CA VAL A 36 -2.06 6.05 -3.81
C VAL A 36 -1.36 6.73 -4.98
N ARG A 37 -1.35 6.13 -6.17
CA ARG A 37 -0.76 6.71 -7.40
C ARG A 37 -1.32 8.10 -7.67
N ARG A 38 -2.66 8.26 -7.69
CA ARG A 38 -3.31 9.57 -7.86
C ARG A 38 -2.91 10.59 -6.80
N PHE A 39 -2.73 10.16 -5.54
CA PHE A 39 -2.26 11.04 -4.47
C PHE A 39 -0.81 11.50 -4.71
N VAL A 40 0.08 10.57 -5.09
CA VAL A 40 1.49 10.84 -5.40
C VAL A 40 1.60 11.79 -6.60
N GLU A 41 0.88 11.53 -7.68
CA GLU A 41 0.83 12.38 -8.88
C GLU A 41 0.39 13.81 -8.53
N ARG A 42 -0.68 13.97 -7.75
CA ARG A 42 -1.16 15.28 -7.31
C ARG A 42 -0.15 16.02 -6.43
N ALA A 43 0.57 15.31 -5.56
CA ALA A 43 1.61 15.92 -4.73
C ALA A 43 2.81 16.38 -5.59
N ARG A 44 3.25 15.54 -6.54
CA ARG A 44 4.30 15.87 -7.51
C ARG A 44 3.91 17.09 -8.35
N SER A 45 2.69 17.13 -8.89
CA SER A 45 2.21 18.24 -9.73
C SER A 45 2.17 19.58 -8.99
N ARG A 46 1.99 19.55 -7.66
CA ARG A 46 1.96 20.73 -6.80
C ARG A 46 3.30 21.05 -6.14
N LYS A 47 4.35 20.26 -6.41
CA LYS A 47 5.66 20.33 -5.74
C LYS A 47 5.54 20.31 -4.20
N GLN A 48 4.60 19.51 -3.70
CA GLN A 48 4.33 19.38 -2.27
C GLN A 48 4.96 18.11 -1.71
N THR A 49 5.54 18.21 -0.51
CA THR A 49 5.98 17.04 0.25
C THR A 49 4.78 16.16 0.59
N ALA A 50 4.86 14.88 0.27
CA ALA A 50 3.86 13.89 0.59
C ALA A 50 4.47 12.75 1.40
N PHE A 51 3.72 12.33 2.43
CA PHE A 51 4.07 11.18 3.25
C PHE A 51 3.12 10.03 2.95
N LEU A 52 3.69 8.89 2.59
CA LEU A 52 3.00 7.63 2.31
C LEU A 52 3.50 6.57 3.30
N PHE A 53 2.58 5.96 4.04
CA PHE A 53 2.86 4.84 4.92
C PHE A 53 2.12 3.61 4.42
N VAL A 54 2.85 2.55 4.04
CA VAL A 54 2.28 1.28 3.57
C VAL A 54 2.57 0.19 4.58
N ASN A 55 1.54 -0.57 4.96
CA ASN A 55 1.67 -1.68 5.89
C ASN A 55 1.72 -3.02 5.14
N ASN A 56 2.54 -3.97 5.61
CA ASN A 56 2.59 -5.32 5.03
C ASN A 56 1.21 -6.01 5.02
N ARG A 57 0.34 -5.70 5.98
CA ARG A 57 -1.02 -6.25 6.10
C ARG A 57 -2.00 -5.79 5.00
N LEU A 58 -1.56 -4.89 4.12
CA LEU A 58 -2.34 -4.47 2.97
C LEU A 58 -2.34 -5.55 1.88
N GLU A 59 -1.17 -5.96 1.41
CA GLU A 59 -1.01 -6.83 0.24
C GLU A 59 -0.04 -8.00 0.48
N GLY A 60 0.65 -8.03 1.61
CA GLY A 60 1.61 -9.07 1.99
C GLY A 60 3.08 -8.67 1.92
N ASN A 61 3.43 -7.52 1.34
CA ASN A 61 4.81 -7.01 1.34
C ASN A 61 4.81 -5.51 1.05
N ALA A 62 5.18 -4.68 2.03
CA ALA A 62 5.15 -3.23 1.87
C ALA A 62 6.17 -2.71 0.84
N PRO A 63 7.44 -3.17 0.79
CA PRO A 63 8.39 -2.72 -0.23
C PRO A 63 7.92 -2.91 -1.67
N GLU A 64 7.48 -4.12 -2.05
CA GLU A 64 6.95 -4.41 -3.39
C GLU A 64 5.66 -3.65 -3.68
N SER A 65 4.81 -3.47 -2.66
CA SER A 65 3.60 -2.64 -2.80
C SER A 65 3.94 -1.18 -3.07
N ILE A 66 4.95 -0.64 -2.38
CA ILE A 66 5.45 0.73 -2.61
C ILE A 66 6.03 0.84 -4.01
N ALA A 67 6.92 -0.07 -4.42
CA ALA A 67 7.49 -0.11 -5.76
C ALA A 67 6.37 -0.07 -6.82
N ALA A 68 5.39 -0.97 -6.71
CA ALA A 68 4.24 -0.99 -7.60
C ALA A 68 3.36 0.27 -7.55
N MET A 69 3.43 1.10 -6.52
CA MET A 69 2.66 2.36 -6.42
C MET A 69 3.43 3.58 -6.92
N VAL A 70 4.75 3.55 -6.99
CA VAL A 70 5.59 4.74 -7.26
C VAL A 70 6.49 4.62 -8.48
N GLU A 71 6.74 3.40 -8.95
CA GLU A 71 7.46 3.09 -10.18
C GLU A 71 6.49 3.09 -11.37
N ASP A 72 7.01 3.50 -12.54
CA ASP A 72 6.26 3.63 -13.81
C ASP A 72 6.07 2.27 -14.50
#